data_AF-A0A422QV86-F1
#
_entry.id   AF-A0A422QV86-F1
#
_cell.length_a   1.000
_cell.length_b   1.000
_cell.length_c   1.000
_cell.angle_alpha   90.00
_cell.angle_beta   90.00
_cell.angle_gamma   90.00
#
_symmetry.space_group_name_H-M   'P 1'
#
loop_
_entity.id
_entity.type
_entity.pdbx_description
1 polymer ?
#
loop_
_entity_poly.entity_id
_entity_poly.type
_entity_poly.pdbx_seq_one_letter_code
_entity_poly.pdbx_strand_id
1 'polypeptide(L)'
;MLVGIGHPRCGTGFTAALLRSGGVQVEHEKIGKEGIVSWMALSGRESVPWGHAIGPLTEEFRLFCVARSPLAAIGSILPENNNRRSIGWRAMVIWEKLGIDIFSRSEVPQTGLGLAFASYAYWYRMALDLRPGIIFRVDRQEDDAGLAAFVGQPLQRGSGIETNSRPHIRRDDWRIEELSDFPRPLLYTAIDVADALGYPEDAGVISARM
;
A
#
# COMPACT_ATOMS: atom_id res chain seq x y z
N MET A 1 -11.72 6.40 15.75
CA MET A 1 -11.37 7.07 14.46
C MET A 1 -11.17 6.01 13.38
N LEU A 2 -11.60 6.25 12.14
CA LEU A 2 -11.30 5.40 10.98
C LEU A 2 -9.89 5.71 10.45
N VAL A 3 -9.08 4.67 10.22
CA VAL A 3 -7.73 4.87 9.65
C VAL A 3 -7.51 3.87 8.52
N GLY A 4 -7.36 4.40 7.30
CA GLY A 4 -6.96 3.65 6.12
C GLY A 4 -5.45 3.67 5.95
N ILE A 5 -4.82 2.50 6.01
CA ILE A 5 -3.38 2.30 5.79
C ILE A 5 -3.14 1.59 4.46
N GLY A 6 -1.93 1.66 3.91
CA GLY A 6 -1.58 0.97 2.67
C GLY A 6 -0.25 1.49 2.11
N HIS A 7 0.12 1.06 0.91
CA HIS A 7 1.32 1.57 0.23
C HIS A 7 0.97 2.79 -0.65
N PRO A 8 1.87 3.80 -0.80
CA PRO A 8 1.64 4.85 -1.79
C PRO A 8 1.44 4.22 -3.17
N ARG A 9 0.63 4.84 -4.03
CA ARG A 9 0.34 4.31 -5.39
C ARG A 9 -0.56 3.06 -5.46
N CYS A 10 -1.05 2.57 -4.31
CA CYS A 10 -2.00 1.44 -4.26
C CYS A 10 -3.45 1.88 -3.99
N GLY A 11 -3.77 3.17 -4.24
CA GLY A 11 -5.16 3.64 -4.23
C GLY A 11 -5.65 4.27 -2.93
N THR A 12 -4.77 4.74 -2.03
CA THR A 12 -5.16 5.49 -0.81
C THR A 12 -5.99 6.75 -1.14
N GLY A 13 -5.59 7.50 -2.17
CA GLY A 13 -6.32 8.70 -2.61
C GLY A 13 -7.69 8.36 -3.22
N PHE A 14 -7.76 7.31 -4.05
CA PHE A 14 -9.03 6.80 -4.57
C PHE A 14 -9.97 6.37 -3.44
N THR A 15 -9.45 5.63 -2.46
CA THR A 15 -10.24 5.11 -1.34
C THR A 15 -10.79 6.25 -0.48
N ALA A 16 -9.99 7.28 -0.20
CA ALA A 16 -10.49 8.49 0.47
C ALA A 16 -11.60 9.18 -0.34
N ALA A 17 -11.45 9.28 -1.66
CA ALA A 17 -12.48 9.87 -2.52
C ALA A 17 -13.77 9.04 -2.55
N LEU A 18 -13.66 7.72 -2.63
CA LEU A 18 -14.79 6.79 -2.55
C LEU A 18 -15.54 6.95 -1.22
N LEU A 19 -14.83 6.93 -0.10
CA LEU A 19 -15.43 7.11 1.23
C LEU A 19 -16.15 8.45 1.36
N ARG A 20 -15.53 9.56 0.91
CA ARG A 20 -16.18 10.88 0.90
C ARG A 20 -17.42 10.92 0.03
N SER A 21 -17.40 10.27 -1.14
CA SER A 21 -18.58 10.20 -2.01
C SER A 21 -19.75 9.44 -1.37
N GLY A 22 -19.46 8.50 -0.45
CA GLY A 22 -20.46 7.80 0.35
C GLY A 22 -20.94 8.56 1.60
N GLY A 23 -20.40 9.75 1.88
CA GLY A 23 -20.74 10.56 3.06
C GLY A 23 -19.79 10.41 4.25
N VAL A 24 -18.76 9.54 4.14
CA VAL A 24 -17.78 9.31 5.21
C VAL A 24 -16.74 10.44 5.20
N GLN A 25 -16.68 11.22 6.28
CA GLN A 25 -15.83 12.41 6.44
C GLN A 25 -14.38 12.05 6.81
N VAL A 26 -13.74 11.23 5.98
CA VAL A 26 -12.31 10.92 6.02
C VAL A 26 -11.58 11.68 4.91
N GLU A 27 -10.30 12.01 5.12
CA GLU A 27 -9.51 12.75 4.13
C GLU A 27 -8.23 11.99 3.73
N HIS A 28 -7.71 12.26 2.53
CA HIS A 28 -6.43 11.70 2.08
C HIS A 28 -5.27 12.48 2.70
N GLU A 29 -4.46 11.80 3.52
CA GLU A 29 -3.30 12.36 4.22
C GLU A 29 -3.63 13.53 5.17
N LYS A 30 -4.90 13.84 5.41
CA LYS A 30 -5.36 14.83 6.39
C LYS A 30 -6.35 14.19 7.34
N ILE A 31 -6.46 14.73 8.54
CA ILE A 31 -7.46 14.27 9.52
C ILE A 31 -8.80 14.94 9.17
N GLY A 32 -9.77 14.13 8.73
CA GLY A 32 -11.17 14.49 8.62
C GLY A 32 -11.92 14.24 9.93
N LYS A 33 -13.23 14.55 9.96
CA LYS A 33 -14.08 14.39 11.16
C LYS A 33 -14.18 12.93 11.62
N GLU A 34 -14.22 12.00 10.67
CA GLU A 34 -14.34 10.56 10.97
C GLU A 34 -13.00 9.83 10.90
N GLY A 35 -11.99 10.43 10.24
CA GLY A 35 -10.63 9.90 10.26
C GLY A 35 -9.79 10.24 9.03
N ILE A 36 -8.87 9.35 8.67
CA ILE A 36 -7.81 9.61 7.68
C ILE A 36 -7.52 8.37 6.84
N VAL A 37 -7.17 8.56 5.57
CA VAL A 37 -6.51 7.53 4.75
C VAL A 37 -5.11 8.02 4.40
N SER A 38 -4.09 7.38 4.97
CA SER A 38 -2.70 7.80 4.82
C SER A 38 -1.77 6.61 4.88
N TRP A 39 -0.98 6.42 3.82
CA TRP A 39 0.06 5.40 3.82
C TRP A 39 1.12 5.69 4.89
N MET A 40 1.39 6.96 5.22
CA MET A 40 2.38 7.36 6.22
C MET A 40 1.97 7.02 7.66
N ALA A 41 0.69 6.74 7.92
CA ALA A 41 0.22 6.34 9.25
C ALA A 41 0.90 5.06 9.77
N LEU A 42 1.37 4.19 8.86
CA LEU A 42 2.15 3.00 9.21
C LEU A 42 3.45 3.31 9.95
N SER A 43 4.01 4.51 9.77
CA SER A 43 5.20 4.93 10.51
C SER A 43 4.96 4.99 12.02
N GLY A 44 3.74 5.30 12.46
CA GLY A 44 3.42 5.55 13.87
C GLY A 44 4.08 6.82 14.43
N ARG A 45 4.53 7.74 13.57
CA ARG A 45 5.26 8.95 13.97
C ARG A 45 4.34 10.14 14.16
N GLU A 46 4.79 11.12 14.95
CA GLU A 46 4.12 12.41 15.16
C GLU A 46 4.43 13.45 14.08
N SER A 47 5.36 13.14 13.17
CA SER A 47 5.69 13.95 12.01
C SER A 47 5.86 13.06 10.78
N VAL A 48 5.35 13.52 9.65
CA VAL A 48 5.32 12.78 8.38
C VAL A 48 5.65 13.72 7.22
N PRO A 49 6.15 13.20 6.09
CA PRO A 49 6.58 14.05 4.98
C PRO A 49 5.43 14.81 4.30
N TRP A 50 4.20 14.31 4.35
CA TRP A 50 3.04 15.00 3.78
C TRP A 50 1.84 14.92 4.71
N GLY A 51 1.08 16.01 4.78
CA GLY A 51 -0.19 16.03 5.50
C GLY A 51 -0.06 15.90 7.02
N HIS A 52 -1.04 15.26 7.65
CA HIS A 52 -1.14 15.11 9.09
C HIS A 52 -0.60 13.75 9.54
N ALA A 53 0.19 13.79 10.60
CA ALA A 53 0.55 12.62 11.38
C ALA A 53 -0.55 12.32 12.40
N ILE A 54 -0.76 11.03 12.71
CA ILE A 54 -1.70 10.60 13.76
C ILE A 54 -1.01 9.86 14.92
N GLY A 55 0.33 9.84 14.93
CA GLY A 55 1.10 9.14 15.95
C GLY A 55 1.00 7.61 15.83
N PRO A 56 1.38 6.88 16.90
CA PRO A 56 1.26 5.43 16.96
C PRO A 56 -0.17 4.95 16.78
N LEU A 57 -0.35 3.88 16.00
CA LEU A 57 -1.66 3.25 15.83
C LEU A 57 -2.00 2.44 17.08
N THR A 58 -3.13 2.75 17.73
CA THR A 58 -3.62 2.07 18.92
C THR A 58 -4.85 1.22 18.61
N GLU A 59 -5.25 0.36 19.54
CA GLU A 59 -6.44 -0.50 19.42
C GLU A 59 -7.77 0.29 19.32
N GLU A 60 -7.76 1.58 19.68
CA GLU A 60 -8.92 2.46 19.57
C GLU A 60 -9.21 2.88 18.11
N PHE A 61 -8.24 2.69 17.20
CA PHE A 61 -8.43 2.98 15.79
C PHE A 61 -9.09 1.82 15.06
N ARG A 62 -10.09 2.15 14.25
CA ARG A 62 -10.73 1.20 13.34
C ARG A 62 -9.92 1.16 12.06
N LEU A 63 -8.98 0.20 11.99
CA LEU A 63 -8.02 0.07 10.90
C LEU A 63 -8.60 -0.72 9.72
N PHE A 64 -8.38 -0.23 8.51
CA PHE A 64 -8.56 -0.98 7.27
C PHE A 64 -7.33 -0.81 6.38
N CYS A 65 -7.01 -1.83 5.59
CA CYS A 65 -5.87 -1.81 4.69
C CYS A 65 -6.32 -1.65 3.24
N VAL A 66 -5.82 -0.62 2.57
CA VAL A 66 -6.00 -0.35 1.15
C VAL A 66 -4.94 -1.13 0.38
N ALA A 67 -5.39 -2.04 -0.47
CA ALA A 67 -4.54 -2.95 -1.23
C ALA A 67 -4.76 -2.79 -2.73
N ARG A 68 -3.73 -3.13 -3.51
CA ARG A 68 -3.78 -3.32 -4.96
C ARG A 68 -2.90 -4.50 -5.32
N SER A 69 -3.23 -5.26 -6.36
CA SER A 69 -2.37 -6.37 -6.83
C SER A 69 -0.90 -5.95 -6.87
N PRO A 70 0.03 -6.72 -6.26
CA PRO A 70 1.45 -6.40 -6.27
C PRO A 70 1.97 -6.19 -7.70
N LEU A 71 1.68 -7.13 -8.60
CA LEU A 71 2.18 -7.07 -9.97
C LEU A 71 1.57 -5.89 -10.74
N ALA A 72 0.27 -5.63 -10.57
CA ALA A 72 -0.38 -4.47 -11.16
C ALA A 72 0.12 -3.13 -10.59
N ALA A 73 0.56 -3.10 -9.34
CA ALA A 73 1.02 -1.89 -8.66
C ALA A 73 2.44 -1.46 -9.06
N ILE A 74 3.33 -2.40 -9.42
CA ILE A 74 4.76 -2.13 -9.73
C ILE A 74 4.93 -0.96 -10.68
N GLY A 75 4.20 -0.96 -11.81
CA GLY A 75 4.36 0.09 -12.82
C GLY A 75 3.97 1.49 -12.33
N SER A 76 3.18 1.59 -11.26
CA SER A 76 2.86 2.86 -10.60
C SER A 76 3.83 3.22 -9.47
N ILE A 77 4.58 2.26 -8.93
CA ILE A 77 5.57 2.44 -7.86
C ILE A 77 6.94 2.80 -8.44
N LEU A 78 7.34 2.20 -9.56
CA LEU A 78 8.58 2.53 -10.28
C LEU A 78 8.82 4.04 -10.44
N PRO A 79 7.88 4.84 -11.00
CA PRO A 79 8.06 6.28 -11.10
C PRO A 79 8.00 7.00 -9.74
N GLU A 80 7.30 6.46 -8.74
CA GLU A 80 7.25 7.03 -7.39
C GLU A 80 8.62 6.93 -6.69
N ASN A 81 9.42 5.91 -7.00
CA ASN A 81 10.77 5.78 -6.46
C ASN A 81 11.72 6.92 -6.91
N ASN A 82 11.38 7.67 -7.96
CA ASN A 82 12.12 8.87 -8.34
C ASN A 82 11.89 10.04 -7.37
N ASN A 83 10.79 10.01 -6.61
CA ASN A 83 10.56 10.94 -5.50
C ASN A 83 11.41 10.51 -4.30
N ARG A 84 12.60 11.12 -4.16
CA ARG A 84 13.57 10.82 -3.08
C ARG A 84 12.96 10.91 -1.69
N ARG A 85 12.04 11.86 -1.46
CA ARG A 85 11.37 12.00 -0.16
C ARG A 85 10.47 10.81 0.14
N SER A 86 9.86 10.21 -0.88
CA SER A 86 8.92 9.09 -0.75
C SER A 86 9.64 7.77 -0.52
N ILE A 87 10.60 7.42 -1.39
CA ILE A 87 11.40 6.21 -1.20
C ILE A 87 12.27 6.29 0.05
N GLY A 88 12.86 7.46 0.35
CA GLY A 88 13.65 7.66 1.56
C GLY A 88 12.84 7.49 2.85
N TRP A 89 11.60 8.00 2.88
CA TRP A 89 10.70 7.79 4.01
C TRP A 89 10.32 6.32 4.17
N ARG A 90 9.97 5.63 3.08
CA ARG A 90 9.64 4.21 3.12
C ARG A 90 10.81 3.36 3.60
N ALA A 91 12.00 3.60 3.06
CA ALA A 91 13.23 2.91 3.44
C ALA A 91 13.52 3.07 4.94
N MET A 92 13.46 4.30 5.46
CA MET A 92 13.69 4.58 6.88
C MET A 92 12.70 3.81 7.77
N VAL A 93 11.40 3.87 7.46
CA VAL A 93 10.38 3.19 8.28
C VAL A 93 10.50 1.67 8.19
N ILE A 94 10.81 1.11 7.02
CA ILE A 94 11.06 -0.33 6.83
C ILE A 94 12.26 -0.78 7.67
N TRP A 95 13.36 -0.02 7.62
CA TRP A 95 14.55 -0.33 8.40
C TRP A 95 14.27 -0.30 9.91
N GLU A 96 13.57 0.73 10.41
CA GLU A 96 13.28 0.85 11.84
C GLU A 96 12.37 -0.25 12.37
N LYS A 97 11.39 -0.69 11.57
CA LYS A 97 10.38 -1.66 12.02
C LYS A 97 10.77 -3.11 11.76
N LEU A 98 11.52 -3.37 10.70
CA LEU A 98 11.84 -4.73 10.26
C LEU A 98 13.35 -5.04 10.31
N GLY A 99 14.21 -4.04 10.51
CA GLY A 99 15.66 -4.20 10.46
C GLY A 99 16.22 -4.39 9.05
N ILE A 100 15.42 -4.12 8.01
CA ILE A 100 15.76 -4.37 6.59
C ILE A 100 16.13 -3.04 5.92
N ASP A 101 17.33 -2.94 5.37
CA ASP A 101 17.78 -1.84 4.54
C ASP A 101 17.52 -2.14 3.05
N ILE A 102 16.46 -1.55 2.50
CA ILE A 102 16.13 -1.75 1.08
C ILE A 102 17.15 -1.14 0.10
N PHE A 103 18.11 -0.33 0.58
CA PHE A 103 19.24 0.15 -0.22
C PHE A 103 20.48 -0.76 -0.11
N SER A 104 20.43 -1.82 0.70
CA SER A 104 21.47 -2.83 0.76
C SER A 104 21.39 -3.80 -0.42
N ARG A 105 22.52 -3.97 -1.14
CA ARG A 105 22.65 -4.95 -2.23
C ARG A 105 22.52 -6.40 -1.75
N SER A 106 22.77 -6.67 -0.47
CA SER A 106 22.62 -8.03 0.08
C SER A 106 21.16 -8.41 0.32
N GLU A 107 20.28 -7.43 0.47
CA GLU A 107 18.87 -7.64 0.82
C GLU A 107 17.93 -7.41 -0.36
N VAL A 108 18.27 -6.47 -1.23
CA VAL A 108 17.42 -6.04 -2.35
C VAL A 108 18.28 -5.79 -3.60
N PRO A 109 17.89 -6.30 -4.77
CA PRO A 109 18.50 -5.92 -6.04
C PRO A 109 18.37 -4.41 -6.25
N GLN A 110 19.48 -3.71 -6.44
CA GLN A 110 19.50 -2.25 -6.56
C GLN A 110 19.11 -1.79 -7.98
N THR A 111 17.97 -2.30 -8.44
CA THR A 111 17.28 -1.94 -9.68
C THR A 111 15.98 -1.23 -9.35
N GLY A 112 15.38 -0.57 -10.35
CA GLY A 112 14.06 0.06 -10.17
C GLY A 112 13.01 -0.96 -9.70
N LEU A 113 12.99 -2.14 -10.31
CA LEU A 113 12.09 -3.24 -9.96
C LEU A 113 12.36 -3.74 -8.54
N GLY A 114 13.63 -3.99 -8.18
CA GLY A 114 13.99 -4.46 -6.84
C GLY A 114 13.53 -3.52 -5.73
N LEU A 115 13.76 -2.22 -5.88
CA LEU A 115 13.28 -1.22 -4.93
C LEU A 115 11.74 -1.12 -4.89
N ALA A 116 11.07 -1.18 -6.05
CA ALA A 116 9.61 -1.15 -6.10
C ALA A 116 8.99 -2.37 -5.42
N PHE A 117 9.54 -3.56 -5.69
CA PHE A 117 9.08 -4.82 -5.14
C PHE A 117 9.34 -4.93 -3.64
N ALA A 118 10.56 -4.60 -3.18
CA ALA A 118 10.91 -4.61 -1.77
C ALA A 118 10.09 -3.59 -0.96
N SER A 119 9.96 -2.37 -1.47
CA SER A 119 9.15 -1.37 -0.79
C SER A 119 7.67 -1.74 -0.73
N TYR A 120 7.11 -2.42 -1.74
CA TYR A 120 5.75 -2.96 -1.66
C TYR A 120 5.64 -4.06 -0.59
N ALA A 121 6.47 -5.11 -0.71
CA ALA A 121 6.37 -6.31 0.10
C ALA A 121 6.56 -5.98 1.59
N TYR A 122 7.63 -5.27 1.94
CA TYR A 122 7.91 -4.96 3.34
C TYR A 122 6.93 -3.94 3.94
N TRP A 123 6.40 -3.02 3.15
CA TRP A 123 5.39 -2.08 3.62
C TRP A 123 4.07 -2.76 3.96
N TYR A 124 3.62 -3.66 3.10
CA TYR A 124 2.40 -4.42 3.36
C TYR A 124 2.58 -5.47 4.43
N ARG A 125 3.77 -6.07 4.60
CA ARG A 125 4.07 -6.89 5.77
C ARG A 125 3.79 -6.12 7.07
N MET A 126 4.34 -4.90 7.20
CA MET A 126 4.05 -4.05 8.37
C MET A 126 2.56 -3.71 8.50
N ALA A 127 1.85 -3.51 7.40
CA ALA A 127 0.42 -3.21 7.42
C ALA A 127 -0.41 -4.41 7.90
N LEU A 128 -0.05 -5.63 7.50
CA LEU A 128 -0.71 -6.87 7.88
C LEU A 128 -0.41 -7.26 9.32
N ASP A 129 0.79 -6.97 9.84
CA ASP A 129 1.17 -7.18 11.24
C ASP A 129 0.25 -6.41 12.22
N LEU A 130 -0.35 -5.30 11.76
CA LEU A 130 -1.34 -4.53 12.53
C LEU A 130 -2.74 -5.18 12.56
N ARG A 131 -2.96 -6.27 11.82
CA ARG A 131 -4.22 -7.02 11.74
C ARG A 131 -5.42 -6.09 11.44
N PRO A 132 -5.44 -5.41 10.28
CA PRO A 132 -6.55 -4.53 9.91
C PRO A 132 -7.87 -5.30 9.91
N GLY A 133 -8.96 -4.63 10.32
CA GLY A 133 -10.28 -5.27 10.41
C GLY A 133 -10.86 -5.66 9.06
N ILE A 134 -10.39 -5.04 7.97
CA ILE A 134 -10.69 -5.43 6.60
C ILE A 134 -9.53 -5.04 5.66
N ILE A 135 -9.35 -5.82 4.60
CA ILE A 135 -8.51 -5.48 3.45
C ILE A 135 -9.44 -5.09 2.32
N PHE A 136 -9.25 -3.89 1.76
CA PHE A 136 -10.00 -3.34 0.65
C PHE A 136 -9.10 -3.30 -0.59
N ARG A 137 -9.34 -4.22 -1.54
CA ARG A 137 -8.62 -4.29 -2.81
C ARG A 137 -9.24 -3.32 -3.81
N VAL A 138 -8.55 -2.22 -4.10
CA VAL A 138 -9.12 -1.11 -4.89
C VAL A 138 -9.46 -1.51 -6.32
N ASP A 139 -8.81 -2.53 -6.85
CA ASP A 139 -8.99 -3.12 -8.17
C ASP A 139 -10.04 -4.25 -8.20
N ARG A 140 -10.68 -4.55 -7.07
CA ARG A 140 -11.77 -5.54 -6.93
C ARG A 140 -13.05 -4.81 -6.53
N GLN A 141 -14.03 -4.75 -7.43
CA GLN A 141 -15.28 -4.04 -7.17
C GLN A 141 -16.14 -4.76 -6.13
N GLU A 142 -16.01 -6.08 -6.03
CA GLU A 142 -16.66 -6.91 -5.03
C GLU A 142 -16.32 -6.52 -3.57
N ASP A 143 -15.17 -5.88 -3.34
CA ASP A 143 -14.74 -5.46 -2.00
C ASP A 143 -15.47 -4.18 -1.52
N ASP A 144 -16.15 -3.45 -2.40
CA ASP A 144 -16.86 -2.21 -2.05
C ASP A 144 -17.95 -2.46 -0.98
N ALA A 145 -18.66 -3.59 -1.07
CA ALA A 145 -19.68 -3.97 -0.11
C ALA A 145 -19.08 -4.27 1.28
N GLY A 146 -17.91 -4.90 1.31
CA GLY A 146 -17.18 -5.18 2.55
C GLY A 146 -16.72 -3.89 3.22
N LEU A 147 -16.13 -2.96 2.44
CA LEU A 147 -15.73 -1.66 2.96
C LEU A 147 -16.92 -0.85 3.44
N ALA A 148 -18.05 -0.85 2.71
CA ALA A 148 -19.29 -0.18 3.10
C ALA A 148 -19.82 -0.69 4.44
N ALA A 149 -19.86 -2.01 4.62
CA ALA A 149 -20.24 -2.63 5.89
C ALA A 149 -19.27 -2.25 7.02
N PHE A 150 -17.96 -2.24 6.75
CA PHE A 150 -16.95 -1.84 7.72
C PHE A 150 -17.12 -0.38 8.15
N VAL A 151 -17.33 0.56 7.23
CA VAL A 151 -17.48 1.99 7.59
C VAL A 151 -18.87 2.35 8.07
N GLY A 152 -19.86 1.49 7.85
CA GLY A 152 -21.26 1.70 8.26
C GLY A 152 -22.02 2.66 7.35
N GLN A 153 -21.53 2.90 6.13
CA GLN A 153 -22.18 3.77 5.14
C GLN A 153 -22.14 3.10 3.75
N PRO A 154 -23.21 3.21 2.95
CA PRO A 154 -23.20 2.69 1.58
C PRO A 154 -22.12 3.36 0.73
N LEU A 155 -21.38 2.56 -0.03
CA LEU A 155 -20.38 3.04 -0.97
C LEU A 155 -20.77 2.62 -2.39
N GLN A 156 -20.60 3.52 -3.35
CA GLN A 156 -20.80 3.23 -4.76
C GLN A 156 -19.69 3.86 -5.59
N ARG A 157 -19.09 3.07 -6.48
CA ARG A 157 -18.20 3.63 -7.51
C ARG A 157 -19.01 4.47 -8.49
N GLY A 158 -18.44 5.60 -8.87
CA GLY A 158 -19.01 6.49 -9.89
C GLY A 158 -17.92 7.11 -10.74
N SER A 159 -18.27 7.54 -11.95
CA SER A 159 -17.35 8.22 -12.88
C SER A 159 -16.78 9.54 -12.33
N GLY A 160 -17.41 10.12 -11.32
CA GLY A 160 -16.95 11.32 -10.63
C GLY A 160 -15.93 11.09 -9.50
N ILE A 161 -15.58 9.84 -9.18
CA ILE A 161 -14.61 9.55 -8.12
C ILE A 161 -13.20 9.79 -8.62
N GLU A 162 -12.50 10.69 -7.96
CA GLU A 162 -11.10 10.97 -8.25
C GLU A 162 -10.23 9.74 -7.97
N THR A 163 -9.61 9.18 -9.00
CA THR A 163 -8.77 7.98 -8.87
C THR A 163 -7.34 8.28 -8.45
N ASN A 164 -6.91 9.55 -8.49
CA ASN A 164 -5.52 9.98 -8.29
C ASN A 164 -4.50 9.14 -9.11
N SER A 165 -4.98 8.51 -10.17
CA SER A 165 -4.19 7.68 -11.07
C SER A 165 -3.32 8.60 -11.93
N ARG A 166 -2.09 8.16 -12.20
CA ARG A 166 -1.16 8.91 -13.05
C ARG A 166 -0.71 8.01 -14.20
N PRO A 167 -1.61 7.68 -15.14
CA PRO A 167 -1.31 6.74 -16.22
C PRO A 167 -0.14 7.21 -17.11
N HIS A 168 -0.01 8.53 -17.31
CA HIS A 168 1.03 9.14 -18.15
C HIS A 168 2.47 9.00 -17.61
N ILE A 169 2.66 8.68 -16.32
CA ILE A 169 4.00 8.42 -15.75
C ILE A 169 4.23 6.93 -15.43
N ARG A 170 3.23 6.08 -15.68
CA ARG A 170 3.32 4.66 -15.36
C ARG A 170 4.41 4.01 -16.23
N ARG A 171 5.17 3.10 -15.63
CA ARG A 171 6.24 2.35 -16.29
C ARG A 171 5.93 0.86 -16.30
N ASP A 172 5.51 0.35 -17.45
CA ASP A 172 5.19 -1.08 -17.63
C ASP A 172 6.31 -1.82 -18.40
N ASP A 173 7.50 -1.24 -18.46
CA ASP A 173 8.68 -1.79 -19.16
C ASP A 173 9.51 -2.78 -18.31
N TRP A 174 9.00 -3.17 -17.13
CA TRP A 174 9.61 -4.17 -16.25
C TRP A 174 9.22 -5.58 -16.70
N ARG A 175 10.07 -6.57 -16.41
CA ARG A 175 9.86 -7.97 -16.80
C ARG A 175 9.73 -8.88 -15.59
N ILE A 176 8.74 -9.76 -15.59
CA ILE A 176 8.50 -10.69 -14.48
C ILE A 176 9.64 -11.70 -14.32
N GLU A 177 10.36 -12.00 -15.39
CA GLU A 177 11.49 -12.92 -15.41
C GLU A 177 12.65 -12.43 -14.54
N GLU A 178 12.79 -11.12 -14.34
CA GLU A 178 13.81 -10.51 -13.48
C GLU A 178 13.68 -10.91 -12.01
N LEU A 179 12.49 -11.36 -11.57
CA LEU A 179 12.29 -11.83 -10.19
C LEU A 179 13.10 -13.09 -9.86
N SER A 180 13.54 -13.85 -10.87
CA SER A 180 14.33 -15.07 -10.66
C SER A 180 15.70 -14.80 -10.03
N ASP A 181 16.19 -13.58 -10.15
CA ASP A 181 17.47 -13.14 -9.58
C ASP A 181 17.30 -12.50 -8.18
N PHE A 182 16.07 -12.46 -7.64
CA PHE A 182 15.79 -11.77 -6.38
C PHE A 182 16.13 -12.66 -5.17
N PRO A 183 16.56 -12.08 -4.04
CA PRO A 183 16.79 -12.83 -2.82
C PRO A 183 15.54 -13.58 -2.37
N ARG A 184 15.68 -14.88 -2.07
CA ARG A 184 14.57 -15.73 -1.61
C ARG A 184 13.78 -15.15 -0.44
N PRO A 185 14.39 -14.54 0.60
CA PRO A 185 13.62 -13.93 1.70
C PRO A 185 12.65 -12.83 1.24
N LEU A 186 13.05 -12.03 0.24
CA LEU A 186 12.19 -11.02 -0.35
C LEU A 186 11.04 -11.66 -1.14
N LEU A 187 11.33 -12.69 -1.94
CA LEU A 187 10.30 -13.42 -2.71
C LEU A 187 9.28 -14.10 -1.79
N TYR A 188 9.72 -14.80 -0.75
CA TYR A 188 8.83 -15.40 0.25
C TYR A 188 7.95 -14.33 0.93
N THR A 189 8.54 -13.22 1.35
CA THR A 189 7.77 -12.11 1.95
C THR A 189 6.71 -11.58 0.98
N ALA A 190 7.05 -11.44 -0.31
CA ALA A 190 6.10 -10.96 -1.30
C ALA A 190 4.97 -11.96 -1.60
N ILE A 191 5.26 -13.26 -1.59
CA ILE A 191 4.26 -14.34 -1.73
C ILE A 191 3.29 -14.30 -0.55
N ASP A 192 3.81 -14.32 0.69
CA ASP A 192 2.99 -14.28 1.90
C ASP A 192 2.09 -13.04 1.95
N VAL A 193 2.65 -11.89 1.57
CA VAL A 193 1.92 -10.63 1.47
C VAL A 193 0.86 -10.68 0.38
N ALA A 194 1.16 -11.20 -0.81
CA ALA A 194 0.20 -11.29 -1.90
C ALA A 194 -0.99 -12.18 -1.51
N ASP A 195 -0.74 -13.35 -0.92
CA ASP A 195 -1.77 -14.25 -0.41
C ASP A 195 -2.61 -13.58 0.69
N ALA A 196 -1.96 -12.98 1.68
CA ALA A 196 -2.64 -12.33 2.80
C ALA A 196 -3.48 -11.12 2.37
N LEU A 197 -3.07 -10.41 1.31
CA LEU A 197 -3.84 -9.32 0.72
C LEU A 197 -4.98 -9.80 -0.19
N GLY A 198 -5.07 -11.11 -0.47
CA GLY A 198 -6.11 -11.70 -1.32
C GLY A 198 -5.79 -11.65 -2.81
N TYR A 199 -4.52 -11.82 -3.19
CA TYR A 199 -4.02 -11.96 -4.56
C TYR A 199 -3.24 -13.27 -4.76
N PRO A 200 -3.88 -14.45 -4.56
CA PRO A 200 -3.20 -15.74 -4.72
C PRO A 200 -2.69 -15.99 -6.15
N GLU A 201 -3.28 -15.34 -7.15
CA GLU A 201 -2.79 -15.36 -8.53
C GLU A 201 -1.40 -14.72 -8.66
N ASP A 202 -1.16 -13.61 -7.98
CA ASP A 202 0.14 -12.94 -8.00
C ASP A 202 1.16 -13.75 -7.17
N ALA A 203 0.73 -14.31 -6.03
CA ALA A 203 1.55 -15.20 -5.22
C ALA A 203 2.04 -16.41 -6.03
N GLY A 204 1.15 -17.05 -6.80
CA GLY A 204 1.49 -18.16 -7.70
C GLY A 204 2.47 -17.76 -8.81
N VAL A 205 2.29 -16.58 -9.41
CA VAL A 205 3.21 -16.07 -10.43
C VAL A 205 4.60 -15.80 -9.84
N ILE A 206 4.68 -15.19 -8.66
CA ILE A 206 5.96 -14.91 -7.98
C ILE A 206 6.64 -16.23 -7.58
N SER A 207 5.89 -17.18 -7.02
CA SER A 207 6.39 -18.50 -6.63
C SER A 207 7.00 -19.27 -7.81
N ALA A 208 6.41 -19.16 -8.99
CA ALA A 208 6.92 -19.78 -10.22
C ALA A 208 8.27 -19.19 -10.72
N ARG A 209 8.79 -18.14 -10.07
CA ARG A 209 10.10 -17.52 -10.36
C ARG A 209 11.19 -17.86 -9.34
N MET A 210 10.87 -18.57 -8.26
CA MET A 210 11.82 -18.99 -7.22
C MET A 210 12.64 -20.22 -7.59
#